data_AF-A0A7V4GX58-F1
#
_entry.id   AF-A0A7V4GX58-F1
#
_cell.length_a   1.000
_cell.length_b   1.000
_cell.length_c   1.000
_cell.angle_alpha   90.00
_cell.angle_beta   90.00
_cell.angle_gamma   90.00
#
_symmetry.space_group_name_H-M   'P 1'
#
loop_
_entity.id
_entity.type
_entity.pdbx_description
1 polymer ?
#
loop_
_entity_poly.entity_id
_entity_poly.type
_entity_poly.pdbx_seq_one_letter_code
_entity_poly.pdbx_strand_id
1 'polypeptide(L)'
;QSSGMKGDHLVGKYYVLFEQELKKQLAELKQNGGGEEERAARTPIMQEAQEMLRKWESGDPETIALWKQMNEWVYEGFDKTYRDLGVTFDKIYYESETYLLGKAIVLEALKKGILYRKEDNSVWADLTDRGLDHKVLLRSDGTSVYMTQDIGTAVQRFNEYPISQLIYVVGNEQNYHFQALSIILDKLGYSWAKNLHHLSYGMVELPEGKMKSREGTVVDADDLIAEMIETARQMSSELGKLDGYSPEEAERIYRTIGLGALKYFILKVDPKKNMMFDPRESIDFNGNTGPFIQYTYARIRSVMNKAAEQKIAVNEEALARWNMNPKERMLARLIYEFPSVVENAADTYSPAVIANYVYELAKEYNQFYHDYSILKAESPELVSSRLLLSEVIGRVIEKGMYLLGIDVPERM
;
A
#
# COMPACT_ATOMS: atom_id res chain seq x y z
N GLN A 1 2.76 10.54 -26.67
CA GLN A 1 3.19 11.90 -26.25
C GLN A 1 2.21 13.01 -26.63
N SER A 2 1.53 12.99 -27.79
CA SER A 2 0.54 14.03 -28.17
C SER A 2 -0.88 13.84 -27.60
N SER A 3 -1.17 12.72 -26.92
CA SER A 3 -2.51 12.39 -26.44
C SER A 3 -2.99 13.20 -25.22
N GLY A 4 -2.06 13.83 -24.48
CA GLY A 4 -2.37 14.48 -23.19
C GLY A 4 -2.73 13.52 -22.05
N MET A 5 -2.79 12.21 -22.32
CA MET A 5 -3.06 11.17 -21.30
C MET A 5 -1.80 10.88 -20.49
N LYS A 6 -2.01 10.52 -19.22
CA LYS A 6 -0.96 9.94 -18.37
C LYS A 6 -0.41 8.65 -19.00
N GLY A 7 0.90 8.42 -18.89
CA GLY A 7 1.60 7.41 -19.69
C GLY A 7 1.13 5.96 -19.45
N ASP A 8 0.94 5.57 -18.21
CA ASP A 8 0.36 4.28 -17.81
C ASP A 8 -1.10 4.13 -18.28
N HIS A 9 -1.91 5.20 -18.23
CA HIS A 9 -3.28 5.17 -18.77
C HIS A 9 -3.28 5.04 -20.29
N LEU A 10 -2.31 5.64 -20.99
CA LEU A 10 -2.16 5.51 -22.43
C LEU A 10 -1.82 4.06 -22.81
N VAL A 11 -0.84 3.45 -22.14
CA VAL A 11 -0.48 2.05 -22.39
C VAL A 11 -1.62 1.10 -22.00
N GLY A 12 -2.26 1.33 -20.85
CA GLY A 12 -3.43 0.59 -20.40
C GLY A 12 -4.60 0.64 -21.39
N LYS A 13 -4.86 1.81 -22.00
CA LYS A 13 -5.86 1.95 -23.08
C LYS A 13 -5.59 1.00 -24.25
N TYR A 14 -4.35 0.94 -24.73
CA TYR A 14 -4.00 0.04 -25.84
C TYR A 14 -4.02 -1.43 -25.44
N TYR A 15 -3.71 -1.75 -24.18
CA TYR A 15 -3.91 -3.09 -23.63
C TYR A 15 -5.39 -3.51 -23.66
N VAL A 16 -6.31 -2.62 -23.27
CA VAL A 16 -7.76 -2.87 -23.36
C VAL A 16 -8.22 -3.04 -24.81
N LEU A 17 -7.73 -2.19 -25.73
CA LEU A 17 -8.06 -2.30 -27.16
C LEU A 17 -7.56 -3.63 -27.76
N PHE A 18 -6.37 -4.11 -27.36
CA PHE A 18 -5.86 -5.41 -27.76
C PHE A 18 -6.79 -6.54 -27.30
N GLU A 19 -7.22 -6.54 -26.03
CA GLU A 19 -8.15 -7.55 -25.50
C GLU A 19 -9.53 -7.50 -26.19
N GLN A 20 -10.04 -6.31 -26.50
CA GLN A 20 -11.29 -6.14 -27.25
C GLN A 20 -11.19 -6.70 -28.67
N GLU A 21 -10.11 -6.42 -29.38
CA GLU A 21 -9.88 -6.95 -30.72
C GLU A 21 -9.64 -8.47 -30.69
N LEU A 22 -8.92 -8.98 -29.70
CA LEU A 22 -8.75 -10.42 -29.49
C LEU A 22 -10.10 -11.12 -29.29
N LYS A 23 -10.97 -10.59 -28.42
CA LYS A 23 -12.33 -11.11 -28.20
C LYS A 23 -13.16 -11.11 -29.49
N LYS A 24 -13.08 -10.04 -30.28
CA LYS A 24 -13.77 -9.94 -31.56
C LYS A 24 -13.27 -11.00 -32.56
N GLN A 25 -11.96 -11.16 -32.72
CA GLN A 25 -11.38 -12.17 -33.61
C GLN A 25 -11.68 -13.61 -33.14
N LEU A 26 -11.72 -13.85 -31.83
CA LEU A 26 -12.14 -15.13 -31.25
C LEU A 26 -13.61 -15.46 -31.56
N ALA A 27 -14.49 -14.46 -31.58
CA ALA A 27 -15.90 -14.64 -31.93
C ALA A 27 -16.10 -14.96 -33.43
N GLU A 28 -15.23 -14.45 -34.30
CA GLU A 28 -15.24 -14.72 -35.74
C GLU A 28 -14.69 -16.11 -36.09
N LEU A 29 -13.83 -16.69 -35.24
CA LEU A 29 -13.36 -18.07 -35.37
C LEU A 29 -14.49 -19.06 -35.04
N LYS A 30 -15.01 -19.75 -36.06
CA LYS A 30 -15.94 -20.90 -35.90
C LYS A 30 -15.41 -21.86 -34.83
N GLN A 31 -16.31 -22.50 -34.06
CA GLN A 31 -15.99 -23.56 -33.09
C GLN A 31 -15.39 -24.80 -33.78
N ASN A 32 -14.17 -24.66 -34.30
CA ASN A 32 -13.36 -25.77 -34.71
C ASN A 32 -12.49 -26.11 -33.50
N GLY A 33 -12.60 -27.34 -33.01
CA GLY A 33 -12.11 -27.78 -31.70
C GLY A 33 -10.68 -27.35 -31.34
N GLY A 34 -10.45 -27.24 -30.04
CA GLY A 34 -9.23 -26.75 -29.39
C GLY A 34 -9.58 -25.95 -28.14
N GLY A 35 -8.64 -25.85 -27.19
CA GLY A 35 -8.81 -25.03 -25.99
C GLY A 35 -8.89 -23.53 -26.32
N GLU A 36 -9.36 -22.71 -25.38
CA GLU A 36 -9.47 -21.25 -25.57
C GLU A 36 -8.13 -20.60 -25.93
N GLU A 37 -7.04 -21.04 -25.29
CA GLU A 37 -5.68 -20.57 -25.59
C GLU A 37 -5.21 -20.94 -27.01
N GLU A 38 -5.47 -22.17 -27.47
CA GLU A 38 -5.11 -22.60 -28.83
C GLU A 38 -5.88 -21.81 -29.90
N ARG A 39 -7.14 -21.46 -29.61
CA ARG A 39 -7.94 -20.60 -30.49
C ARG A 39 -7.42 -19.18 -30.49
N ALA A 40 -7.07 -18.63 -29.32
CA ALA A 40 -6.47 -17.31 -29.20
C ALA A 40 -5.16 -17.21 -29.99
N ALA A 41 -4.28 -18.21 -29.88
CA ALA A 41 -3.01 -18.28 -30.61
C ALA A 41 -3.16 -18.26 -32.15
N ARG A 42 -4.34 -18.60 -32.69
CA ARG A 42 -4.62 -18.59 -34.13
C ARG A 42 -5.19 -17.26 -34.62
N THR A 43 -5.54 -16.34 -33.72
CA THR A 43 -6.06 -15.03 -34.12
C THR A 43 -4.94 -14.18 -34.72
N PRO A 44 -5.21 -13.40 -35.80
CA PRO A 44 -4.23 -12.48 -36.37
C PRO A 44 -3.55 -11.57 -35.34
N ILE A 45 -4.33 -10.99 -34.42
CA ILE A 45 -3.78 -10.07 -33.41
C ILE A 45 -2.81 -10.76 -32.44
N MET A 46 -3.06 -12.02 -32.09
CA MET A 46 -2.15 -12.81 -31.24
C MET A 46 -0.91 -13.26 -32.02
N GLN A 47 -1.04 -13.56 -33.32
CA GLN A 47 0.12 -13.87 -34.16
C GLN A 47 1.05 -12.66 -34.30
N GLU A 48 0.49 -11.46 -34.47
CA GLU A 48 1.26 -10.21 -34.46
C GLU A 48 1.96 -9.98 -33.11
N ALA A 49 1.26 -10.19 -31.99
CA ALA A 49 1.85 -10.08 -30.66
C ALA A 49 2.97 -11.11 -30.42
N GLN A 50 2.80 -12.36 -30.86
CA GLN A 50 3.84 -13.38 -30.78
C GLN A 50 5.05 -13.04 -31.65
N GLU A 51 4.84 -12.46 -32.82
CA GLU A 51 5.93 -12.00 -33.68
C GLU A 51 6.70 -10.84 -33.05
N MET A 52 6.00 -9.88 -32.42
CA MET A 52 6.64 -8.83 -31.63
C MET A 52 7.47 -9.40 -30.47
N LEU A 53 6.96 -10.42 -29.77
CA LEU A 53 7.71 -11.11 -28.71
C LEU A 53 9.00 -11.75 -29.25
N ARG A 54 8.95 -12.45 -30.39
CA ARG A 54 10.15 -13.04 -31.02
C ARG A 54 11.17 -11.99 -31.43
N LYS A 55 10.72 -10.84 -31.97
CA LYS A 55 11.60 -9.71 -32.28
C LYS A 55 12.27 -9.17 -31.02
N TRP A 56 11.50 -9.00 -29.95
CA TRP A 56 12.04 -8.57 -28.66
C TRP A 56 13.08 -9.56 -28.11
N GLU A 57 12.79 -10.86 -28.12
CA GLU A 57 13.71 -11.92 -27.66
C GLU A 57 14.98 -12.01 -28.52
N SER A 58 14.88 -11.77 -29.83
CA SER A 58 16.03 -11.81 -30.73
C SER A 58 16.89 -10.53 -30.69
N GLY A 59 16.50 -9.53 -29.90
CA GLY A 59 17.28 -8.31 -29.73
C GLY A 59 17.01 -7.24 -30.80
N ASP A 60 15.87 -7.30 -31.49
CA ASP A 60 15.53 -6.34 -32.55
C ASP A 60 15.56 -4.89 -32.02
N PRO A 61 16.41 -4.00 -32.59
CA PRO A 61 16.62 -2.66 -32.05
C PRO A 61 15.36 -1.79 -31.99
N GLU A 62 14.51 -1.86 -33.01
CA GLU A 62 13.27 -1.06 -33.08
C GLU A 62 12.25 -1.54 -32.04
N THR A 63 12.06 -2.86 -31.94
CA THR A 63 11.14 -3.46 -30.96
C THR A 63 11.59 -3.18 -29.53
N ILE A 64 12.90 -3.30 -29.24
CA ILE A 64 13.43 -2.97 -27.91
C ILE A 64 13.28 -1.48 -27.60
N ALA A 65 13.55 -0.59 -28.56
CA ALA A 65 13.41 0.85 -28.37
C ALA A 65 11.96 1.23 -28.04
N LEU A 66 11.00 0.68 -28.80
CA LEU A 66 9.57 0.90 -28.54
C LEU A 66 9.16 0.35 -27.16
N TRP A 67 9.59 -0.86 -26.82
CA TRP A 67 9.30 -1.47 -25.51
C TRP A 67 9.84 -0.63 -24.35
N LYS A 68 11.08 -0.12 -24.45
CA LYS A 68 11.66 0.79 -23.45
C LYS A 68 10.85 2.07 -23.32
N GLN A 69 10.53 2.69 -24.45
CA GLN A 69 9.75 3.93 -24.47
C GLN A 69 8.37 3.76 -23.83
N MET A 70 7.67 2.64 -24.11
CA MET A 70 6.38 2.34 -23.49
C MET A 70 6.50 2.15 -21.97
N ASN A 71 7.52 1.43 -21.52
CA ASN A 71 7.76 1.22 -20.09
C ASN A 71 8.12 2.53 -19.38
N GLU A 72 8.94 3.40 -19.98
CA GLU A 72 9.25 4.72 -19.44
C GLU A 72 7.98 5.54 -19.20
N TRP A 73 7.04 5.57 -20.15
CA TRP A 73 5.75 6.23 -19.96
C TRP A 73 4.93 5.64 -18.81
N VAL A 74 4.92 4.32 -18.66
CA VAL A 74 4.23 3.64 -17.55
C VAL A 74 4.86 4.02 -16.21
N TYR A 75 6.19 4.00 -16.11
CA TYR A 75 6.90 4.31 -14.88
C TYR A 75 6.73 5.79 -14.49
N GLU A 76 6.84 6.72 -15.44
CA GLU A 76 6.55 8.15 -15.20
C GLU A 76 5.11 8.36 -14.71
N GLY A 77 4.17 7.59 -15.26
CA GLY A 77 2.78 7.55 -14.81
C GLY A 77 2.65 7.07 -13.36
N PHE A 78 3.18 5.89 -13.05
CA PHE A 78 3.17 5.35 -11.70
C PHE A 78 3.84 6.27 -10.69
N ASP A 79 4.97 6.90 -11.04
CA ASP A 79 5.67 7.86 -10.18
C ASP A 79 4.79 9.07 -9.81
N LYS A 80 3.87 9.48 -10.70
CA LYS A 80 2.89 10.50 -10.36
C LYS A 80 1.91 10.00 -9.29
N THR A 81 1.31 8.83 -9.49
CA THR A 81 0.37 8.23 -8.52
C THR A 81 1.04 7.97 -7.17
N TYR A 82 2.26 7.42 -7.17
CA TYR A 82 3.01 7.17 -5.94
C TYR A 82 3.30 8.47 -5.18
N ARG A 83 3.74 9.53 -5.87
CA ARG A 83 3.92 10.85 -5.24
C ARG A 83 2.61 11.41 -4.69
N ASP A 84 1.51 11.27 -5.42
CA ASP A 84 0.20 11.72 -4.98
C ASP A 84 -0.27 10.96 -3.73
N LEU A 85 0.15 9.69 -3.57
CA LEU A 85 -0.04 8.86 -2.37
C LEU A 85 1.06 9.05 -1.30
N GLY A 86 2.09 9.88 -1.53
CA GLY A 86 3.21 10.05 -0.60
C GLY A 86 4.11 8.82 -0.46
N VAL A 87 4.17 7.96 -1.48
CA VAL A 87 5.02 6.77 -1.57
C VAL A 87 6.29 7.10 -2.35
N THR A 88 7.43 6.61 -1.87
CA THR A 88 8.74 6.74 -2.53
C THR A 88 9.48 5.42 -2.50
N PHE A 89 10.41 5.23 -3.44
CA PHE A 89 11.22 4.01 -3.57
C PHE A 89 12.69 4.38 -3.69
N ASP A 90 13.54 3.72 -2.91
CA ASP A 90 15.00 3.87 -3.03
C ASP A 90 15.57 3.11 -4.24
N LYS A 91 14.93 1.99 -4.61
CA LYS A 91 15.39 1.10 -5.67
C LYS A 91 14.23 0.38 -6.35
N ILE A 92 14.27 0.34 -7.67
CA ILE A 92 13.38 -0.48 -8.51
C ILE A 92 14.20 -1.66 -9.05
N TYR A 93 13.63 -2.87 -8.93
CA TYR A 93 14.19 -4.09 -9.50
C TYR A 93 13.27 -4.58 -10.60
N TYR A 94 13.83 -4.94 -11.74
CA TYR A 94 13.09 -5.47 -12.87
C TYR A 94 13.34 -6.97 -13.02
N GLU A 95 12.28 -7.78 -13.08
CA GLU A 95 12.42 -9.24 -13.31
C GLU A 95 13.14 -9.55 -14.63
N SER A 96 13.05 -8.64 -15.61
CA SER A 96 13.79 -8.70 -16.88
C SER A 96 15.30 -8.59 -16.71
N GLU A 97 15.80 -8.14 -15.55
CA GLU A 97 17.23 -8.07 -15.24
C GLU A 97 17.69 -9.26 -14.38
N THR A 98 16.80 -9.82 -13.56
CA THR A 98 17.17 -10.83 -12.55
C THR A 98 16.96 -12.28 -13.01
N TYR A 99 16.19 -12.49 -14.09
CA TYR A 99 15.86 -13.85 -14.57
C TYR A 99 17.09 -14.68 -14.96
N LEU A 100 18.14 -14.05 -15.52
CA LEU A 100 19.37 -14.74 -15.91
C LEU A 100 20.14 -15.24 -14.68
N LEU A 101 20.21 -14.41 -13.63
CA LEU A 101 20.83 -14.79 -12.36
C LEU A 101 20.10 -15.96 -11.73
N GLY A 102 18.76 -15.87 -11.66
CA GLY A 102 17.91 -16.97 -11.17
C GLY A 102 18.14 -18.27 -11.93
N LYS A 103 18.16 -18.20 -13.27
CA LYS A 103 18.41 -19.36 -14.14
C LYS A 103 19.80 -19.97 -13.89
N ALA A 104 20.83 -19.14 -13.73
CA ALA A 104 22.19 -19.62 -13.43
C ALA A 104 22.23 -20.39 -12.09
N ILE A 105 21.59 -19.85 -11.04
CA ILE A 105 21.50 -20.49 -9.71
C ILE A 105 20.80 -21.85 -9.81
N VAL A 106 19.66 -21.92 -10.51
CA VAL A 106 18.90 -23.17 -10.69
C VAL A 106 19.72 -24.21 -11.43
N LEU A 107 20.42 -23.83 -12.49
CA LEU A 107 21.27 -24.75 -13.25
C LEU A 107 22.48 -25.24 -12.44
N GLU A 108 23.06 -24.39 -11.60
CA GLU A 108 24.14 -24.79 -10.69
C GLU A 108 23.64 -25.78 -9.63
N ALA A 109 22.50 -25.51 -9.01
CA ALA A 109 21.90 -26.38 -8.02
C ALA A 109 21.49 -27.75 -8.59
N LEU A 110 21.04 -27.78 -9.86
CA LEU A 110 20.82 -29.03 -10.60
C LEU A 110 22.13 -29.83 -10.75
N LYS A 111 23.25 -29.18 -11.08
CA LYS A 111 24.56 -29.87 -11.18
C LYS A 111 25.03 -30.43 -9.83
N LYS A 112 24.67 -29.76 -8.73
CA LYS A 112 24.99 -30.19 -7.36
C LYS A 112 24.05 -31.29 -6.82
N GLY A 113 23.02 -31.68 -7.58
CA GLY A 113 22.04 -32.69 -7.15
C GLY A 113 21.04 -32.20 -6.09
N ILE A 114 20.95 -30.89 -5.84
CA ILE A 114 19.97 -30.29 -4.93
C ILE A 114 18.58 -30.25 -5.59
N LEU A 115 18.58 -29.99 -6.91
CA LEU A 115 17.40 -30.00 -7.76
C LEU A 115 17.46 -31.22 -8.69
N TYR A 116 16.33 -31.59 -9.28
CA TYR A 116 16.25 -32.74 -10.18
C TYR A 116 15.54 -32.39 -11.49
N ARG A 117 15.79 -33.21 -12.51
CA ARG A 117 15.22 -33.08 -13.85
C ARG A 117 14.19 -34.19 -14.08
N LYS A 118 13.02 -33.85 -14.62
CA LYS A 118 12.01 -34.83 -15.05
C LYS A 118 12.29 -35.34 -16.46
N GLU A 119 11.56 -36.38 -16.88
CA GLU A 119 11.69 -36.99 -18.21
C GLU A 119 11.47 -36.00 -19.37
N ASP A 120 10.62 -34.99 -19.17
CA ASP A 120 10.32 -33.93 -20.13
C ASP A 120 11.37 -32.80 -20.16
N ASN A 121 12.53 -32.99 -19.53
CA ASN A 121 13.62 -32.02 -19.35
C ASN A 121 13.35 -30.82 -18.43
N SER A 122 12.15 -30.69 -17.85
CA SER A 122 11.87 -29.62 -16.88
C SER A 122 12.64 -29.83 -15.57
N VAL A 123 12.98 -28.73 -14.89
CA VAL A 123 13.78 -28.74 -13.64
C VAL A 123 12.91 -28.37 -12.45
N TRP A 124 13.00 -29.16 -11.37
CA TRP A 124 12.11 -29.08 -10.22
C TRP A 124 12.87 -29.11 -8.90
N ALA A 125 12.26 -28.50 -7.88
CA ALA A 125 12.61 -28.68 -6.48
C ALA A 125 11.59 -29.62 -5.81
N ASP A 126 12.07 -30.59 -5.05
CA ASP A 126 11.23 -31.43 -4.18
C ASP A 126 11.10 -30.74 -2.82
N LEU A 127 9.86 -30.39 -2.46
CA LEU A 127 9.50 -29.70 -1.23
C LEU A 127 8.63 -30.57 -0.30
N THR A 128 8.47 -31.85 -0.62
CA THR A 128 7.58 -32.78 0.11
C THR A 128 8.02 -33.02 1.54
N ASP A 129 9.33 -32.99 1.79
CA ASP A 129 9.94 -33.04 3.13
C ASP A 129 9.58 -31.84 4.02
N ARG A 130 9.05 -30.76 3.42
CA ARG A 130 8.58 -29.56 4.10
C ARG A 130 7.06 -29.37 3.99
N GLY A 131 6.33 -30.39 3.52
CA GLY A 131 4.87 -30.40 3.45
C GLY A 131 4.27 -29.68 2.24
N LEU A 132 5.06 -29.39 1.20
CA LEU A 132 4.60 -28.80 -0.07
C LEU A 132 4.84 -29.75 -1.26
N ASP A 133 4.21 -29.45 -2.39
CA ASP A 133 4.42 -30.23 -3.62
C ASP A 133 5.76 -29.90 -4.30
N HIS A 134 6.11 -30.70 -5.30
CA HIS A 134 7.23 -30.38 -6.18
C HIS A 134 6.97 -29.07 -6.93
N LYS A 135 7.97 -28.20 -7.02
CA LYS A 135 7.85 -26.89 -7.69
C LYS A 135 8.75 -26.83 -8.93
N VAL A 136 8.17 -26.45 -10.06
CA VAL A 136 8.91 -26.21 -11.31
C VAL A 136 9.73 -24.92 -11.21
N LEU A 137 10.96 -24.97 -11.70
CA LEU A 137 11.91 -23.85 -11.75
C LEU A 137 12.34 -23.55 -13.20
N LEU A 138 12.43 -24.56 -14.06
CA LEU A 138 12.61 -24.37 -15.50
C LEU A 138 11.62 -25.26 -16.25
N ARG A 139 10.99 -24.71 -17.29
CA ARG A 139 10.13 -25.47 -18.19
C ARG A 139 10.96 -26.44 -19.05
N SER A 140 10.29 -27.33 -19.76
CA SER A 140 10.90 -28.32 -20.67
C SER A 140 11.75 -27.67 -21.78
N ASP A 141 11.36 -26.49 -22.25
CA ASP A 141 12.08 -25.66 -23.22
C ASP A 141 13.26 -24.85 -22.61
N GLY A 142 13.47 -24.96 -21.29
CA GLY A 142 14.53 -24.25 -20.58
C GLY A 142 14.22 -22.79 -20.25
N THR A 143 13.00 -22.31 -20.46
CA THR A 143 12.55 -20.98 -20.06
C THR A 143 12.33 -20.89 -18.54
N SER A 144 12.59 -19.71 -17.97
CA SER A 144 12.37 -19.43 -16.54
C SER A 144 10.89 -19.22 -16.23
N VAL A 145 10.50 -19.57 -15.00
CA VAL A 145 9.20 -19.22 -14.40
C VAL A 145 9.38 -18.14 -13.33
N TYR A 146 8.28 -17.56 -12.84
CA TYR A 146 8.29 -16.55 -11.78
C TYR A 146 9.13 -16.95 -10.55
N MET A 147 9.02 -18.20 -10.11
CA MET A 147 9.83 -18.70 -8.99
C MET A 147 11.34 -18.53 -9.23
N THR A 148 11.80 -18.74 -10.46
CA THR A 148 13.23 -18.59 -10.81
C THR A 148 13.64 -17.14 -10.86
N GLN A 149 12.78 -16.25 -11.34
CA GLN A 149 13.01 -14.81 -11.31
C GLN A 149 13.13 -14.31 -9.87
N ASP A 150 12.23 -14.72 -8.98
CA ASP A 150 12.25 -14.33 -7.56
C ASP A 150 13.45 -14.87 -6.80
N ILE A 151 13.94 -16.07 -7.12
CA ILE A 151 15.22 -16.56 -6.59
C ILE A 151 16.35 -15.61 -6.96
N GLY A 152 16.44 -15.21 -8.23
CA GLY A 152 17.43 -14.25 -8.70
C GLY A 152 17.32 -12.90 -7.98
N THR A 153 16.10 -12.34 -7.92
CA THR A 153 15.83 -11.05 -7.27
C THR A 153 16.16 -11.07 -5.78
N ALA A 154 15.79 -12.13 -5.05
CA ALA A 154 16.10 -12.27 -3.63
C ALA A 154 17.62 -12.30 -3.40
N VAL A 155 18.34 -13.14 -4.15
CA VAL A 155 19.79 -13.25 -4.04
C VAL A 155 20.49 -11.93 -4.38
N GLN A 156 20.05 -11.24 -5.43
CA GLN A 156 20.58 -9.92 -5.77
C GLN A 156 20.42 -8.92 -4.62
N ARG A 157 19.24 -8.84 -4.00
CA ARG A 157 19.00 -7.92 -2.86
C ARG A 157 19.92 -8.20 -1.68
N PHE A 158 20.13 -9.47 -1.31
CA PHE A 158 21.03 -9.85 -0.22
C PHE A 158 22.52 -9.67 -0.56
N ASN A 159 22.88 -9.67 -1.85
CA ASN A 159 24.24 -9.35 -2.29
C ASN A 159 24.51 -7.83 -2.30
N GLU A 160 23.48 -7.03 -2.59
CA GLU A 160 23.59 -5.56 -2.63
C GLU A 160 23.54 -4.91 -1.24
N TYR A 161 22.82 -5.51 -0.29
CA TYR A 161 22.58 -4.91 1.03
C TYR A 161 22.81 -5.89 2.19
N PRO A 162 23.27 -5.41 3.36
CA PRO A 162 23.37 -6.22 4.59
C PRO A 162 21.99 -6.39 5.24
N ILE A 163 21.09 -7.11 4.59
CA ILE A 163 19.69 -7.25 5.00
C ILE A 163 19.58 -8.17 6.21
N SER A 164 19.06 -7.65 7.33
CA SER A 164 18.66 -8.47 8.48
C SER A 164 17.29 -9.12 8.28
N GLN A 165 16.40 -8.46 7.55
CA GLN A 165 15.05 -8.92 7.27
C GLN A 165 14.53 -8.38 5.93
N LEU A 166 13.87 -9.24 5.14
CA LEU A 166 13.22 -8.85 3.88
C LEU A 166 11.73 -9.16 3.95
N ILE A 167 10.90 -8.12 3.89
CA ILE A 167 9.44 -8.25 3.93
C ILE A 167 8.88 -8.14 2.51
N TYR A 168 8.21 -9.19 2.05
CA TYR A 168 7.42 -9.18 0.83
C TYR A 168 5.98 -8.78 1.17
N VAL A 169 5.53 -7.63 0.68
CA VAL A 169 4.14 -7.16 0.84
C VAL A 169 3.35 -7.55 -0.41
N VAL A 170 2.70 -8.72 -0.38
CA VAL A 170 2.02 -9.31 -1.56
C VAL A 170 0.72 -9.97 -1.12
N GLY A 171 -0.31 -9.93 -1.98
CA GLY A 171 -1.62 -10.49 -1.72
C GLY A 171 -1.62 -11.98 -1.34
N ASN A 172 -2.62 -12.39 -0.57
CA ASN A 172 -2.76 -13.74 -0.02
C ASN A 172 -2.87 -14.86 -1.08
N GLU A 173 -3.22 -14.50 -2.32
CA GLU A 173 -3.22 -15.39 -3.48
C GLU A 173 -1.83 -15.99 -3.79
N GLN A 174 -0.76 -15.37 -3.28
CA GLN A 174 0.63 -15.82 -3.46
C GLN A 174 1.24 -16.51 -2.23
N ASN A 175 0.45 -16.88 -1.22
CA ASN A 175 0.97 -17.54 0.00
C ASN A 175 1.81 -18.78 -0.29
N TYR A 176 1.31 -19.68 -1.15
CA TYR A 176 2.05 -20.88 -1.55
C TYR A 176 3.37 -20.54 -2.25
N HIS A 177 3.38 -19.48 -3.06
CA HIS A 177 4.57 -19.06 -3.79
C HIS A 177 5.68 -18.60 -2.86
N PHE A 178 5.41 -17.68 -1.93
CA PHE A 178 6.46 -17.19 -1.01
C PHE A 178 6.90 -18.24 0.01
N GLN A 179 6.00 -19.13 0.43
CA GLN A 179 6.38 -20.28 1.25
C GLN A 179 7.34 -21.20 0.50
N ALA A 180 7.04 -21.54 -0.75
CA ALA A 180 7.92 -22.35 -1.60
C ALA A 180 9.26 -21.63 -1.86
N LEU A 181 9.24 -20.32 -2.12
CA LEU A 181 10.45 -19.52 -2.36
C LEU A 181 11.42 -19.59 -1.17
N SER A 182 10.94 -19.38 0.06
CA SER A 182 11.76 -19.46 1.26
C SER A 182 12.38 -20.86 1.44
N ILE A 183 11.59 -21.92 1.24
CA ILE A 183 12.09 -23.31 1.36
C ILE A 183 13.13 -23.62 0.26
N ILE A 184 12.90 -23.17 -0.97
CA ILE A 184 13.84 -23.37 -2.07
C ILE A 184 15.16 -22.66 -1.77
N LEU A 185 15.13 -21.41 -1.32
CA LEU A 185 16.34 -20.66 -0.96
C LEU A 185 17.10 -21.33 0.20
N ASP A 186 16.41 -21.88 1.21
CA ASP A 186 17.02 -22.67 2.28
C ASP A 186 17.71 -23.92 1.72
N LYS A 187 17.05 -24.68 0.84
CA LYS A 187 17.64 -25.86 0.15
C LYS A 187 18.84 -25.51 -0.72
N LEU A 188 18.84 -24.32 -1.32
CA LEU A 188 19.98 -23.79 -2.10
C LEU A 188 21.16 -23.36 -1.23
N GLY A 189 21.03 -23.40 0.11
CA GLY A 189 22.08 -23.10 1.07
C GLY A 189 22.12 -21.65 1.54
N TYR A 190 21.09 -20.85 1.24
CA TYR A 190 21.03 -19.46 1.69
C TYR A 190 20.50 -19.38 3.13
N SER A 191 21.41 -19.23 4.09
CA SER A 191 21.08 -19.18 5.53
C SER A 191 20.15 -18.04 5.93
N TRP A 192 20.05 -16.99 5.09
CA TRP A 192 19.15 -15.86 5.26
C TRP A 192 17.74 -16.12 4.74
N ALA A 193 17.44 -17.28 4.14
CA ALA A 193 16.09 -17.62 3.66
C ALA A 193 15.02 -17.54 4.78
N LYS A 194 15.42 -17.78 6.03
CA LYS A 194 14.57 -17.64 7.23
C LYS A 194 14.25 -16.18 7.60
N ASN A 195 14.99 -15.22 7.05
CA ASN A 195 14.77 -13.79 7.26
C ASN A 195 13.77 -13.21 6.25
N LEU A 196 13.26 -14.03 5.32
CA LEU A 196 12.19 -13.67 4.40
C LEU A 196 10.85 -13.77 5.14
N HIS A 197 10.11 -12.66 5.18
CA HIS A 197 8.77 -12.62 5.71
C HIS A 197 7.79 -12.24 4.60
N HIS A 198 6.74 -13.05 4.41
CA HIS A 198 5.62 -12.69 3.54
C HIS A 198 4.54 -12.02 4.37
N LEU A 199 4.44 -10.69 4.24
CA LEU A 199 3.30 -9.92 4.72
C LEU A 199 2.14 -10.12 3.73
N SER A 200 1.42 -11.22 3.92
CA SER A 200 0.22 -11.58 3.15
C SER A 200 -0.94 -10.64 3.48
N TYR A 201 -1.38 -9.84 2.52
CA TYR A 201 -2.57 -9.00 2.68
C TYR A 201 -3.82 -9.57 1.99
N GLY A 202 -5.00 -9.29 2.54
CA GLY A 202 -6.31 -9.68 2.00
C GLY A 202 -6.77 -8.76 0.87
N MET A 203 -7.73 -9.23 0.08
CA MET A 203 -8.20 -8.48 -1.09
C MET A 203 -9.14 -7.34 -0.67
N VAL A 204 -9.08 -6.23 -1.41
CA VAL A 204 -10.01 -5.11 -1.31
C VAL A 204 -11.10 -5.28 -2.38
N GLU A 205 -12.35 -5.29 -1.95
CA GLU A 205 -13.54 -5.35 -2.81
C GLU A 205 -14.29 -4.03 -2.73
N LEU A 206 -14.94 -3.61 -3.81
CA LEU A 206 -15.84 -2.46 -3.82
C LEU A 206 -17.29 -2.95 -3.68
N PRO A 207 -18.25 -2.12 -3.20
CA PRO A 207 -19.67 -2.49 -3.09
C PRO A 207 -20.27 -2.99 -4.41
N GLU A 208 -19.79 -2.46 -5.53
CA GLU A 208 -20.22 -2.82 -6.89
C GLU A 208 -19.58 -4.11 -7.41
N GLY A 209 -18.62 -4.69 -6.68
CA GLY A 209 -17.92 -5.92 -7.02
C GLY A 209 -16.40 -5.82 -6.86
N LYS A 210 -15.67 -6.81 -7.37
CA LYS A 210 -14.19 -6.81 -7.31
C LYS A 210 -13.60 -5.67 -8.14
N MET A 211 -12.46 -5.13 -7.70
CA MET A 211 -11.55 -4.35 -8.54
C MET A 211 -10.91 -5.24 -9.64
N LYS A 212 -11.69 -5.70 -10.63
CA LYS A 212 -11.25 -6.41 -11.87
C LYS A 212 -12.49 -6.59 -12.77
N SER A 213 -12.46 -6.51 -14.10
CA SER A 213 -11.41 -6.91 -15.05
C SER A 213 -11.72 -6.43 -16.49
N ARG A 214 -11.28 -7.20 -17.50
CA ARG A 214 -11.31 -7.12 -18.99
C ARG A 214 -12.65 -6.78 -19.67
N GLU A 215 -13.54 -6.09 -18.98
CA GLU A 215 -14.85 -5.60 -19.40
C GLU A 215 -14.96 -4.06 -19.35
N GLY A 216 -13.91 -3.37 -18.88
CA GLY A 216 -13.78 -1.91 -19.00
C GLY A 216 -14.09 -1.11 -17.74
N THR A 217 -14.42 -1.76 -16.62
CA THR A 217 -14.65 -1.10 -15.32
C THR A 217 -13.49 -1.42 -14.38
N VAL A 218 -12.30 -0.89 -14.67
CA VAL A 218 -11.18 -0.88 -13.73
C VAL A 218 -11.29 0.42 -12.95
N VAL A 219 -11.33 0.34 -11.61
CA VAL A 219 -11.17 1.53 -10.77
C VAL A 219 -9.68 1.79 -10.68
N ASP A 220 -9.21 2.79 -11.42
CA ASP A 220 -7.82 3.22 -11.37
C ASP A 220 -7.52 3.91 -10.04
N ALA A 221 -6.30 3.75 -9.53
CA ALA A 221 -5.88 4.37 -8.28
C ALA A 221 -6.03 5.91 -8.33
N ASP A 222 -5.76 6.51 -9.49
CA ASP A 222 -5.93 7.94 -9.73
C ASP A 222 -7.39 8.38 -9.59
N ASP A 223 -8.32 7.60 -10.14
CA ASP A 223 -9.76 7.89 -10.07
C ASP A 223 -10.27 7.77 -8.63
N LEU A 224 -9.82 6.73 -7.91
CA LEU A 224 -10.14 6.56 -6.49
C LEU A 224 -9.63 7.73 -5.64
N ILE A 225 -8.40 8.19 -5.87
CA ILE A 225 -7.84 9.36 -5.18
C ILE A 225 -8.68 10.61 -5.52
N ALA A 226 -9.02 10.82 -6.79
CA ALA A 226 -9.81 11.97 -7.21
C ALA A 226 -11.21 11.96 -6.60
N GLU A 227 -11.88 10.81 -6.57
CA GLU A 227 -13.20 10.61 -5.94
C GLU A 227 -13.15 10.93 -4.44
N MET A 228 -12.10 10.47 -3.75
CA MET A 228 -11.91 10.73 -2.32
C MET A 228 -11.69 12.21 -2.01
N ILE A 229 -10.95 12.93 -2.87
CA ILE A 229 -10.75 14.38 -2.74
C ILE A 229 -12.05 15.14 -3.02
N GLU A 230 -12.80 14.76 -4.05
CA GLU A 230 -14.09 15.38 -4.39
C GLU A 230 -15.13 15.17 -3.28
N THR A 231 -15.21 13.96 -2.73
CA THR A 231 -16.10 13.67 -1.61
C THR A 231 -15.72 14.49 -0.37
N ALA A 232 -14.43 14.63 -0.08
CA ALA A 232 -13.95 15.50 1.00
C ALA A 232 -14.30 16.98 0.77
N ARG A 233 -14.23 17.46 -0.47
CA ARG A 233 -14.62 18.82 -0.88
C ARG A 233 -16.10 19.08 -0.64
N GLN A 234 -16.98 18.16 -1.05
CA GLN A 234 -18.43 18.27 -0.86
C GLN A 234 -18.80 18.33 0.63
N MET A 235 -18.33 17.37 1.42
CA MET A 235 -18.66 17.31 2.86
C MET A 235 -18.12 18.51 3.65
N SER A 236 -16.92 18.99 3.31
CA SER A 236 -16.33 20.15 3.99
C SER A 236 -17.07 21.45 3.66
N SER A 237 -17.58 21.57 2.42
CA SER A 237 -18.39 22.72 1.98
C SER A 237 -19.74 22.78 2.71
N GLU A 238 -20.40 21.63 2.87
CA GLU A 238 -21.68 21.51 3.60
C GLU A 238 -21.58 21.93 5.07
N LEU A 239 -20.41 21.72 5.70
CA LEU A 239 -20.18 22.06 7.10
C LEU A 239 -19.81 23.55 7.32
N GLY A 240 -19.57 24.33 6.26
CA GLY A 240 -19.27 25.77 6.35
C GLY A 240 -17.98 26.11 7.12
N LYS A 241 -17.03 25.17 7.22
CA LYS A 241 -15.85 25.30 8.10
C LYS A 241 -14.63 25.98 7.47
N LEU A 242 -14.71 26.35 6.19
CA LEU A 242 -13.59 26.93 5.45
C LEU A 242 -13.77 28.41 5.09
N ASP A 243 -14.64 29.13 5.82
CA ASP A 243 -14.72 30.58 5.71
C ASP A 243 -13.37 31.22 6.08
N GLY A 244 -12.75 31.91 5.11
CA GLY A 244 -11.48 32.63 5.29
C GLY A 244 -10.23 31.91 4.80
N TYR A 245 -10.34 30.76 4.12
CA TYR A 245 -9.22 30.12 3.42
C TYR A 245 -9.09 30.61 1.98
N SER A 246 -7.87 30.64 1.45
CA SER A 246 -7.67 30.78 0.01
C SER A 246 -8.12 29.51 -0.74
N PRO A 247 -8.48 29.59 -2.03
CA PRO A 247 -8.80 28.41 -2.83
C PRO A 247 -7.70 27.34 -2.78
N GLU A 248 -6.43 27.74 -2.77
CA GLU A 248 -5.27 26.84 -2.71
C GLU A 248 -5.09 26.19 -1.33
N GLU A 249 -5.44 26.91 -0.25
CA GLU A 249 -5.44 26.34 1.10
C GLU A 249 -6.57 25.33 1.28
N ALA A 250 -7.78 25.67 0.80
CA ALA A 250 -8.92 24.77 0.83
C ALA A 250 -8.62 23.48 0.06
N GLU A 251 -8.01 23.58 -1.13
CA GLU A 251 -7.64 22.42 -1.94
C GLU A 251 -6.64 21.49 -1.24
N ARG A 252 -5.63 22.07 -0.55
CA ARG A 252 -4.69 21.29 0.25
C ARG A 252 -5.38 20.55 1.39
N ILE A 253 -6.35 21.18 2.03
CA ILE A 253 -7.14 20.56 3.10
C ILE A 253 -7.99 19.42 2.54
N TYR A 254 -8.74 19.62 1.45
CA TYR A 254 -9.53 18.56 0.81
C TYR A 254 -8.66 17.36 0.44
N ARG A 255 -7.47 17.61 -0.09
CA ARG A 255 -6.50 16.57 -0.40
C ARG A 255 -6.05 15.80 0.83
N THR A 256 -5.72 16.52 1.90
CA THR A 256 -5.29 15.93 3.18
C THR A 256 -6.39 15.06 3.77
N ILE A 257 -7.64 15.52 3.73
CA ILE A 257 -8.82 14.80 4.23
C ILE A 257 -9.10 13.55 3.38
N GLY A 258 -9.16 13.70 2.06
CA GLY A 258 -9.45 12.59 1.14
C GLY A 258 -8.41 11.49 1.20
N LEU A 259 -7.11 11.84 1.19
CA LEU A 259 -6.03 10.87 1.33
C LEU A 259 -6.00 10.24 2.73
N GLY A 260 -6.29 11.02 3.78
CA GLY A 260 -6.38 10.51 5.14
C GLY A 260 -7.50 9.51 5.32
N ALA A 261 -8.67 9.77 4.73
CA ALA A 261 -9.78 8.82 4.69
C ALA A 261 -9.42 7.53 3.95
N LEU A 262 -8.85 7.64 2.74
CA LEU A 262 -8.47 6.50 1.92
C LEU A 262 -7.46 5.58 2.64
N LYS A 263 -6.35 6.16 3.09
CA LYS A 263 -5.28 5.41 3.75
C LYS A 263 -5.73 4.83 5.07
N TYR A 264 -6.40 5.62 5.92
CA TYR A 264 -6.84 5.14 7.22
C TYR A 264 -7.84 4.00 7.10
N PHE A 265 -8.78 4.11 6.16
CA PHE A 265 -9.82 3.09 5.99
C PHE A 265 -9.25 1.73 5.62
N ILE A 266 -8.19 1.70 4.79
CA ILE A 266 -7.46 0.48 4.45
C ILE A 266 -6.63 0.01 5.65
N LEU A 267 -5.87 0.92 6.27
CA LEU A 267 -4.89 0.56 7.31
C LEU A 267 -5.49 0.20 8.67
N LYS A 268 -6.74 0.59 8.96
CA LYS A 268 -7.42 0.22 10.23
C LYS A 268 -7.81 -1.26 10.31
N VAL A 269 -7.83 -1.96 9.17
CA VAL A 269 -8.16 -3.38 9.07
C VAL A 269 -6.87 -4.19 9.13
N ASP A 270 -6.89 -5.31 9.86
CA ASP A 270 -5.74 -6.22 9.90
C ASP A 270 -5.35 -6.64 8.47
N PRO A 271 -4.06 -6.55 8.09
CA PRO A 271 -3.64 -6.79 6.72
C PRO A 271 -4.14 -8.11 6.14
N LYS A 272 -4.27 -9.17 6.96
CA LYS A 272 -4.63 -10.52 6.47
C LYS A 272 -6.11 -10.65 6.11
N LYS A 273 -6.96 -9.70 6.51
CA LYS A 273 -8.40 -9.75 6.28
C LYS A 273 -8.74 -9.16 4.92
N ASN A 274 -9.69 -9.80 4.22
CA ASN A 274 -10.36 -9.15 3.10
C ASN A 274 -11.23 -8.01 3.64
N MET A 275 -11.41 -6.97 2.84
CA MET A 275 -12.22 -5.83 3.22
C MET A 275 -13.06 -5.30 2.06
N MET A 276 -14.22 -4.77 2.39
CA MET A 276 -15.03 -3.98 1.48
C MET A 276 -14.66 -2.50 1.67
N PHE A 277 -14.29 -1.83 0.59
CA PHE A 277 -13.97 -0.41 0.57
C PHE A 277 -15.16 0.38 0.02
N ASP A 278 -15.86 1.09 0.90
CA ASP A 278 -16.88 2.07 0.51
C ASP A 278 -16.31 3.50 0.69
N PRO A 279 -16.08 4.26 -0.39
CA PRO A 279 -15.59 5.63 -0.33
C PRO A 279 -16.42 6.53 0.61
N ARG A 280 -17.75 6.38 0.61
CA ARG A 280 -18.65 7.22 1.41
C ARG A 280 -18.55 6.91 2.89
N GLU A 281 -18.42 5.65 3.27
CA GLU A 281 -18.19 5.26 4.68
C GLU A 281 -16.80 5.66 5.18
N SER A 282 -15.85 5.87 4.26
CA SER A 282 -14.48 6.24 4.62
C SER A 282 -14.32 7.70 5.02
N ILE A 283 -15.26 8.57 4.61
CA ILE A 283 -15.30 9.98 4.96
C ILE A 283 -16.50 10.24 5.87
N ASP A 284 -16.28 10.08 7.17
CA ASP A 284 -17.22 10.49 8.22
C ASP A 284 -16.43 11.22 9.31
N PHE A 285 -16.98 12.30 9.86
CA PHE A 285 -16.37 13.08 10.94
C PHE A 285 -16.78 12.60 12.34
N ASN A 286 -17.61 11.58 12.46
CA ASN A 286 -18.08 11.03 13.74
C ASN A 286 -17.73 9.54 13.94
N GLY A 287 -17.38 8.81 12.88
CA GLY A 287 -17.05 7.39 12.89
C GLY A 287 -15.56 7.06 13.11
N ASN A 288 -15.23 5.77 12.98
CA ASN A 288 -13.85 5.27 13.00
C ASN A 288 -13.17 5.49 11.62
N THR A 289 -12.73 6.73 11.40
CA THR A 289 -12.19 7.22 10.12
C THR A 289 -10.96 8.12 10.30
N GLY A 290 -10.20 8.32 9.22
CA GLY A 290 -9.08 9.26 9.18
C GLY A 290 -9.50 10.72 9.43
N PRO A 291 -10.56 11.24 8.78
CA PRO A 291 -11.06 12.59 8.99
C PRO A 291 -11.48 12.89 10.43
N PHE A 292 -12.04 11.91 11.17
CA PHE A 292 -12.33 12.07 12.60
C PHE A 292 -11.06 12.40 13.41
N ILE A 293 -9.97 11.67 13.14
CA ILE A 293 -8.68 11.87 13.82
C ILE A 293 -8.05 13.20 13.41
N GLN A 294 -8.05 13.52 12.11
CA GLN A 294 -7.54 14.79 11.58
C GLN A 294 -8.28 16.00 12.19
N TYR A 295 -9.60 15.92 12.29
CA TYR A 295 -10.42 16.96 12.91
C TYR A 295 -10.10 17.10 14.41
N THR A 296 -9.84 15.99 15.10
CA THR A 296 -9.42 16.00 16.51
C THR A 296 -8.08 16.71 16.68
N TYR A 297 -7.12 16.45 15.79
CA TYR A 297 -5.84 17.15 15.77
C TYR A 297 -6.01 18.67 15.52
N ALA A 298 -6.77 19.05 14.49
CA ALA A 298 -7.05 20.46 14.19
C ALA A 298 -7.75 21.18 15.35
N ARG A 299 -8.64 20.50 16.07
CA ARG A 299 -9.26 21.01 17.30
C ARG A 299 -8.24 21.28 18.40
N ILE A 300 -7.30 20.36 18.63
CA ILE A 300 -6.20 20.57 19.58
C ILE A 300 -5.41 21.82 19.18
N ARG A 301 -5.02 21.94 17.90
CA ARG A 301 -4.30 23.13 17.40
C ARG A 301 -5.09 24.42 17.59
N SER A 302 -6.40 24.41 17.37
CA SER A 302 -7.27 25.56 17.65
C SER A 302 -7.24 25.98 19.12
N VAL A 303 -7.23 25.03 20.07
CA VAL A 303 -7.12 25.32 21.50
C VAL A 303 -5.77 25.94 21.84
N MET A 304 -4.68 25.39 21.28
CA MET A 304 -3.32 25.90 21.49
C MET A 304 -3.17 27.33 20.94
N ASN A 305 -3.71 27.61 19.76
CA ASN A 305 -3.68 28.95 19.16
C ASN A 305 -4.44 29.96 20.03
N LYS A 306 -5.63 29.61 20.53
CA LYS A 306 -6.40 30.46 21.44
C LYS A 306 -5.69 30.71 22.77
N ALA A 307 -4.98 29.71 23.30
CA ALA A 307 -4.17 29.88 24.50
C ALA A 307 -3.04 30.90 24.26
N ALA A 308 -2.36 30.79 23.12
CA ALA A 308 -1.28 31.70 22.73
C ALA A 308 -1.79 33.14 22.52
N GLU A 309 -2.95 33.33 21.88
CA GLU A 309 -3.61 34.64 21.75
C GLU A 309 -3.94 35.27 23.10
N GLN A 310 -4.36 34.45 24.08
CA GLN A 310 -4.62 34.86 25.45
C GLN A 310 -3.34 34.98 26.31
N LYS A 311 -2.16 34.73 25.73
CA LYS A 311 -0.85 34.72 26.40
C LYS A 311 -0.79 33.78 27.61
N ILE A 312 -1.53 32.67 27.54
CA ILE A 312 -1.50 31.61 28.55
C ILE A 312 -0.27 30.75 28.28
N ALA A 313 0.70 30.79 29.18
CA ALA A 313 1.87 29.92 29.13
C ALA A 313 1.63 28.63 29.93
N VAL A 314 2.16 27.51 29.43
CA VAL A 314 2.20 26.26 30.18
C VAL A 314 3.24 26.42 31.31
N ASN A 315 2.79 26.23 32.55
CA ASN A 315 3.62 26.09 33.72
C ASN A 315 3.84 24.61 34.02
N GLU A 316 5.07 24.12 33.83
CA GLU A 316 5.44 22.72 34.11
C GLU A 316 5.35 22.35 35.60
N GLU A 317 5.51 23.31 36.52
CA GLU A 317 5.37 23.06 37.95
C GLU A 317 3.94 22.68 38.35
N ALA A 318 2.94 23.04 37.53
CA ALA A 318 1.55 22.67 37.74
C ALA A 318 1.34 21.15 37.71
N LEU A 319 2.21 20.39 37.01
CA LEU A 319 2.12 18.94 36.90
C LEU A 319 2.34 18.23 38.24
N ALA A 320 3.25 18.74 39.06
CA ALA A 320 3.54 18.17 40.37
C ALA A 320 2.33 18.23 41.33
N ARG A 321 1.36 19.09 41.04
CA ARG A 321 0.15 19.32 41.85
C ARG A 321 -1.12 18.91 41.13
N TRP A 322 -1.00 18.30 39.94
CA TRP A 322 -2.15 17.98 39.12
C TRP A 322 -2.94 16.80 39.71
N ASN A 323 -4.04 17.13 40.38
CA ASN A 323 -5.02 16.14 40.80
C ASN A 323 -5.90 15.72 39.62
N MET A 324 -5.39 14.79 38.80
CA MET A 324 -6.08 14.33 37.60
C MET A 324 -7.46 13.75 37.93
N ASN A 325 -8.47 14.05 37.11
CA ASN A 325 -9.73 13.31 37.14
C ASN A 325 -9.58 11.93 36.45
N PRO A 326 -10.57 11.02 36.54
CA PRO A 326 -10.48 9.70 35.89
C PRO A 326 -10.21 9.75 34.38
N LYS A 327 -10.80 10.73 33.67
CA LYS A 327 -10.62 10.91 32.21
C LYS A 327 -9.20 11.35 31.88
N GLU A 328 -8.66 12.32 32.62
CA GLU A 328 -7.28 12.81 32.48
C GLU A 328 -6.26 11.70 32.76
N ARG A 329 -6.49 10.89 33.81
CA ARG A 329 -5.63 9.71 34.11
C ARG A 329 -5.63 8.68 32.99
N MET A 330 -6.79 8.42 32.40
CA MET A 330 -6.92 7.47 31.30
C MET A 330 -6.22 8.00 30.03
N LEU A 331 -6.36 9.29 29.70
CA LEU A 331 -5.61 9.90 28.61
C LEU A 331 -4.10 9.85 28.83
N ALA A 332 -3.63 10.15 30.05
CA ALA A 332 -2.22 10.03 30.41
C ALA A 332 -1.70 8.58 30.25
N ARG A 333 -2.53 7.58 30.58
CA ARG A 333 -2.20 6.17 30.35
C ARG A 333 -2.08 5.85 28.85
N LEU A 334 -3.04 6.27 28.03
CA LEU A 334 -2.99 6.04 26.59
C LEU A 334 -1.71 6.63 25.98
N ILE A 335 -1.33 7.84 26.38
CA ILE A 335 -0.05 8.47 25.96
C ILE A 335 1.14 7.60 26.35
N TYR A 336 1.17 7.10 27.59
CA TYR A 336 2.23 6.24 28.10
C TYR A 336 2.34 4.90 27.34
N GLU A 337 1.23 4.36 26.86
CA GLU A 337 1.17 3.09 26.13
C GLU A 337 1.67 3.19 24.67
N PHE A 338 1.78 4.41 24.10
CA PHE A 338 2.12 4.60 22.69
C PHE A 338 3.39 3.85 22.22
N PRO A 339 4.53 3.89 22.95
CA PRO A 339 5.73 3.16 22.52
C PRO A 339 5.50 1.65 22.39
N SER A 340 4.80 1.04 23.36
CA SER A 340 4.50 -0.39 23.32
C SER A 340 3.49 -0.75 22.23
N VAL A 341 2.59 0.17 21.87
CA VAL A 341 1.71 0.01 20.71
C VAL A 341 2.51 0.01 19.41
N VAL A 342 3.54 0.86 19.29
CA VAL A 342 4.44 0.89 18.14
C VAL A 342 5.26 -0.40 18.04
N GLU A 343 5.83 -0.86 19.16
CA GLU A 343 6.55 -2.14 19.21
C GLU A 343 5.65 -3.31 18.77
N ASN A 344 4.43 -3.39 19.29
CA ASN A 344 3.46 -4.42 18.91
C ASN A 344 3.10 -4.36 17.41
N ALA A 345 2.91 -3.15 16.85
CA ALA A 345 2.64 -3.00 15.42
C ALA A 345 3.80 -3.51 14.55
N ALA A 346 5.04 -3.30 14.98
CA ALA A 346 6.23 -3.81 14.30
C ALA A 346 6.35 -5.34 14.41
N ASP A 347 6.17 -5.90 15.61
CA ASP A 347 6.26 -7.34 15.86
C ASP A 347 5.18 -8.13 15.11
N THR A 348 3.99 -7.54 14.96
CA THR A 348 2.84 -8.16 14.28
C THR A 348 2.74 -7.78 12.80
N TYR A 349 3.60 -6.88 12.31
CA TYR A 349 3.55 -6.31 10.95
C TYR A 349 2.17 -5.71 10.60
N SER A 350 1.49 -5.11 11.58
CA SER A 350 0.10 -4.68 11.46
C SER A 350 -0.07 -3.19 11.73
N PRO A 351 -0.21 -2.34 10.68
CA PRO A 351 -0.51 -0.92 10.87
C PRO A 351 -1.88 -0.68 11.53
N ALA A 352 -2.78 -1.66 11.50
CA ALA A 352 -4.07 -1.61 12.17
C ALA A 352 -3.95 -1.39 13.68
N VAL A 353 -2.85 -1.86 14.30
CA VAL A 353 -2.57 -1.64 15.72
C VAL A 353 -2.41 -0.13 15.99
N ILE A 354 -1.65 0.58 15.16
CA ILE A 354 -1.48 2.04 15.26
C ILE A 354 -2.80 2.75 14.98
N ALA A 355 -3.46 2.41 13.87
CA ALA A 355 -4.69 3.07 13.44
C ALA A 355 -5.78 3.04 14.53
N ASN A 356 -6.06 1.86 15.08
CA ASN A 356 -7.09 1.70 16.11
C ASN A 356 -6.69 2.36 17.44
N TYR A 357 -5.41 2.38 17.80
CA TYR A 357 -4.93 3.14 18.96
C TYR A 357 -5.14 4.65 18.81
N VAL A 358 -4.76 5.22 17.66
CA VAL A 358 -4.89 6.67 17.42
C VAL A 358 -6.36 7.08 17.40
N TYR A 359 -7.24 6.26 16.84
CA TYR A 359 -8.68 6.48 16.92
C TYR A 359 -9.19 6.50 18.35
N GLU A 360 -8.81 5.53 19.18
CA GLU A 360 -9.24 5.49 20.58
C GLU A 360 -8.72 6.72 21.34
N LEU A 361 -7.45 7.11 21.14
CA LEU A 361 -6.90 8.34 21.72
C LEU A 361 -7.69 9.58 21.32
N ALA A 362 -8.02 9.72 20.03
CA ALA A 362 -8.79 10.84 19.50
C ALA A 362 -10.22 10.87 20.05
N LYS A 363 -10.87 9.72 20.13
CA LYS A 363 -12.22 9.54 20.69
C LYS A 363 -12.25 9.93 22.17
N GLU A 364 -11.32 9.40 22.94
CA GLU A 364 -11.23 9.70 24.36
C GLU A 364 -10.90 11.18 24.62
N TYR A 365 -10.06 11.80 23.79
CA TYR A 365 -9.78 13.23 23.87
C TYR A 365 -11.01 14.08 23.53
N ASN A 366 -11.77 13.73 22.50
CA ASN A 366 -12.97 14.48 22.13
C ASN A 366 -14.03 14.47 23.23
N GLN A 367 -14.20 13.33 23.92
CA GLN A 367 -15.06 13.26 25.09
C GLN A 367 -14.53 14.12 26.24
N PHE A 368 -13.21 14.10 26.49
CA PHE A 368 -12.59 14.98 27.49
C PHE A 368 -12.80 16.46 27.18
N TYR A 369 -12.62 16.87 25.93
CA TYR A 369 -12.84 18.24 25.46
C TYR A 369 -14.29 18.70 25.65
N HIS A 370 -15.25 17.78 25.45
CA HIS A 370 -16.68 18.05 25.67
C HIS A 370 -17.01 18.21 27.16
N ASP A 371 -16.52 17.31 28.00
CA ASP A 371 -16.91 17.24 29.41
C ASP A 371 -16.15 18.22 30.30
N TYR A 372 -14.94 18.63 29.89
CA TYR A 372 -14.04 19.44 30.70
C TYR A 372 -13.55 20.68 29.95
N SER A 373 -13.80 21.85 30.53
CA SER A 373 -13.26 23.10 30.01
C SER A 373 -11.73 23.14 30.13
N ILE A 374 -11.04 23.46 29.04
CA ILE A 374 -9.58 23.63 29.02
C ILE A 374 -9.21 25.08 29.37
N LEU A 375 -9.53 26.04 28.50
CA LEU A 375 -9.13 27.45 28.67
C LEU A 375 -9.91 28.18 29.78
N LYS A 376 -11.05 27.64 30.19
CA LYS A 376 -11.92 28.19 31.25
C LYS A 376 -11.99 27.25 32.46
N ALA A 377 -10.92 26.48 32.69
CA ALA A 377 -10.85 25.62 33.86
C ALA A 377 -10.84 26.44 35.16
N GLU A 378 -11.15 25.78 36.27
CA GLU A 378 -11.38 26.42 37.58
C GLU A 378 -10.17 27.18 38.13
N SER A 379 -8.95 26.79 37.74
CA SER A 379 -7.71 27.44 38.17
C SER A 379 -6.68 27.54 37.05
N PRO A 380 -5.75 28.51 37.10
CA PRO A 380 -4.66 28.63 36.13
C PRO A 380 -3.79 27.38 36.02
N GLU A 381 -3.56 26.68 37.14
CA GLU A 381 -2.79 25.43 37.17
C GLU A 381 -3.52 24.32 36.40
N LEU A 382 -4.84 24.26 36.50
CA LEU A 382 -5.66 23.29 35.77
C LEU A 382 -5.72 23.63 34.27
N VAL A 383 -5.83 24.91 33.92
CA VAL A 383 -5.71 25.36 32.51
C VAL A 383 -4.36 24.92 31.94
N SER A 384 -3.27 25.19 32.66
CA SER A 384 -1.91 24.80 32.25
C SER A 384 -1.76 23.29 32.05
N SER A 385 -2.22 22.50 33.02
CA SER A 385 -2.11 21.04 32.97
C SER A 385 -2.90 20.43 31.82
N ARG A 386 -4.14 20.92 31.59
CA ARG A 386 -4.98 20.47 30.48
C ARG A 386 -4.45 20.89 29.12
N LEU A 387 -3.86 22.09 29.02
CA LEU A 387 -3.19 22.54 27.81
C LEU A 387 -2.00 21.65 27.47
N LEU A 388 -1.15 21.31 28.45
CA LEU A 388 -0.05 20.38 28.22
C LEU A 388 -0.56 19.01 27.79
N LEU A 389 -1.61 18.49 28.45
CA LEU A 389 -2.21 17.22 28.06
C LEU A 389 -2.67 17.23 26.60
N SER A 390 -3.42 18.27 26.21
CA SER A 390 -3.86 18.48 24.82
C SER A 390 -2.68 18.53 23.85
N GLU A 391 -1.62 19.27 24.18
CA GLU A 391 -0.45 19.38 23.32
C GLU A 391 0.25 18.03 23.12
N VAL A 392 0.47 17.28 24.20
CA VAL A 392 1.12 15.97 24.14
C VAL A 392 0.27 14.98 23.34
N ILE A 393 -1.05 14.98 23.54
CA ILE A 393 -1.98 14.16 22.73
C ILE A 393 -1.89 14.54 21.26
N GLY A 394 -1.86 15.84 20.93
CA GLY A 394 -1.70 16.32 19.56
C GLY A 394 -0.43 15.77 18.90
N ARG A 395 0.70 15.78 19.62
CA ARG A 395 1.97 15.21 19.15
C ARG A 395 1.92 13.69 18.97
N VAL A 396 1.21 12.97 19.85
CA VAL A 396 1.03 11.50 19.72
C VAL A 396 0.16 11.17 18.51
N ILE A 397 -0.94 11.91 18.29
CA ILE A 397 -1.80 11.75 17.11
C ILE A 397 -0.99 12.02 15.84
N GLU A 398 -0.25 13.12 15.78
CA GLU A 398 0.60 13.47 14.64
C GLU A 398 1.60 12.36 14.31
N LYS A 399 2.32 11.84 15.31
CA LYS A 399 3.27 10.73 15.12
C LYS A 399 2.58 9.44 14.69
N GLY A 400 1.45 9.11 15.29
CA GLY A 400 0.69 7.92 14.95
C GLY A 400 0.16 7.96 13.51
N MET A 401 -0.37 9.11 13.09
CA MET A 401 -0.83 9.32 11.70
C MET A 401 0.34 9.34 10.72
N TYR A 402 1.48 9.93 11.09
CA TYR A 402 2.71 9.89 10.30
C TYR A 402 3.21 8.46 10.06
N LEU A 403 3.17 7.58 11.07
CA LEU A 403 3.52 6.16 10.90
C LEU A 403 2.60 5.41 9.93
N LEU A 404 1.37 5.91 9.72
CA LEU A 404 0.41 5.41 8.73
C LEU A 404 0.59 6.09 7.36
N GLY A 405 1.54 7.01 7.23
CA GLY A 405 1.72 7.84 6.04
C GLY A 405 0.56 8.82 5.82
N ILE A 406 -0.10 9.28 6.88
CA ILE A 406 -1.26 10.17 6.81
C ILE A 406 -0.90 11.53 7.44
N ASP A 407 -1.09 12.59 6.66
CA ASP A 407 -0.91 13.96 7.13
C ASP A 407 -2.08 14.42 7.99
N VAL A 408 -1.81 15.31 8.95
CA VAL A 408 -2.83 15.95 9.79
C VAL A 408 -2.84 17.46 9.54
N PRO A 409 -4.00 18.09 9.31
CA PRO A 409 -4.06 19.52 9.00
C PRO A 409 -4.00 20.37 10.27
N GLU A 410 -3.26 21.48 10.25
CA GLU A 410 -3.19 22.44 11.36
C GLU A 410 -4.55 23.10 11.66
N ARG A 411 -5.42 23.20 10.67
CA ARG A 411 -6.77 23.75 10.78
C ARG A 411 -7.72 23.01 9.84
N MET A 412 -8.96 22.79 10.28
CA MET A 412 -9.99 21.99 9.60
C MET A 412 -11.39 22.37 10.05
#